data_AF-A0A317SHB4-F1
#
_entry.id   AF-A0A317SHB4-F1
#
_cell.length_a   1.000
_cell.length_b   1.000
_cell.length_c   1.000
_cell.angle_alpha   90.00
_cell.angle_beta   90.00
_cell.angle_gamma   90.00
#
_symmetry.space_group_name_H-M   'P 1'
#
loop_
_entity.id
_entity.type
_entity.pdbx_description
1 polymer ?
#
loop_
_entity_poly.entity_id
_entity_poly.type
_entity_poly.pdbx_seq_one_letter_code
_entity_poly.pdbx_strand_id
1 'polypeptide(L)'
;MSSLPPTSPVKGHTRASSTDERRVSVPRRRTKGPLDLGDPPFKDHPPPTSPASLTAPKQQMSSGLFDMHPPTISRDFSYLLHPQNFHPLPQHTIPAAFRTSAHQPTASTSLPTLLSTGHFRAAAITAANQLTNSTSPTPLATEEIFEFWYIRLSSLMLIGSTSTAAQEIKVFSDLGSNFYRDARGGHLVPWELRVLAVRLQAIGGILCLLYVRIGNLAAAKKVLPAVGGEDTCERILSALILMGEAKWAEAAVAWREISGTKRIERSGDMASNNLAVCLLYMGDLKEARSVLESLIDSGTSFTGLTFNLSTIYELCSDNSKVLKASLAERVAAQGKEMTGASFKM
;
A
#
# COMPACT_ATOMS: atom_id res chain seq x y z
N MET A 1 31.93 33.85 69.01
CA MET A 1 31.19 35.14 69.00
C MET A 1 30.75 35.38 67.56
N SER A 2 29.54 34.93 67.19
CA SER A 2 28.32 35.78 67.05
C SER A 2 28.39 36.57 65.73
N SER A 3 27.46 36.53 64.77
CA SER A 3 26.02 36.26 64.81
C SER A 3 25.44 36.08 63.38
N LEU A 4 24.38 35.28 63.28
CA LEU A 4 23.52 35.00 62.12
C LEU A 4 22.75 36.23 61.58
N PRO A 5 22.17 36.12 60.37
CA PRO A 5 20.84 36.65 60.07
C PRO A 5 19.83 35.55 59.64
N PRO A 6 18.52 35.83 59.64
CA PRO A 6 17.48 34.86 59.99
C PRO A 6 16.87 34.08 58.83
N THR A 7 16.27 32.95 59.16
CA THR A 7 15.51 32.04 58.30
C THR A 7 13.99 32.24 58.39
N SER A 8 13.35 32.28 57.21
CA SER A 8 11.97 31.85 56.86
C SER A 8 10.77 32.73 57.28
N PRO A 9 9.65 32.71 56.49
CA PRO A 9 8.76 31.57 56.57
C PRO A 9 8.34 30.95 55.22
N VAL A 10 8.12 29.65 55.31
CA VAL A 10 7.41 28.77 54.38
C VAL A 10 6.00 29.32 54.10
N LYS A 11 5.63 29.46 52.83
CA LYS A 11 4.22 29.56 52.41
C LYS A 11 3.81 28.28 51.69
N GLY A 12 2.86 27.59 52.31
CA GLY A 12 2.35 26.29 51.90
C GLY A 12 1.50 26.33 50.64
N HIS A 13 1.26 25.11 50.15
CA HIS A 13 0.40 24.78 49.04
C HIS A 13 -1.02 25.34 49.18
N THR A 14 -1.49 26.00 48.12
CA THR A 14 -2.92 26.12 47.82
C THR A 14 -3.16 25.53 46.43
N ARG A 15 -3.83 24.37 46.38
CA ARG A 15 -4.41 23.81 45.16
C ARG A 15 -5.55 24.72 44.71
N ALA A 16 -5.38 25.40 43.58
CA ALA A 16 -6.50 26.02 42.88
C ALA A 16 -7.28 24.92 42.16
N SER A 17 -8.50 24.65 42.64
CA SER A 17 -9.49 23.81 41.96
C SER A 17 -10.07 24.61 40.79
N SER A 18 -9.56 24.39 39.58
CA SER A 18 -10.22 24.90 38.37
C SER A 18 -11.40 23.98 38.06
N THR A 19 -12.60 24.51 38.25
CA THR A 19 -13.89 23.93 37.87
C THR A 19 -13.95 23.67 36.37
N ASP A 20 -14.28 22.44 35.99
CA ASP A 20 -14.49 21.99 34.62
C ASP A 20 -15.92 22.34 34.18
N GLU A 21 -16.09 23.46 33.46
CA GLU A 21 -17.36 23.85 32.82
C GLU A 21 -17.48 23.34 31.37
N ARG A 22 -17.33 22.03 31.16
CA ARG A 22 -17.77 21.38 29.90
C ARG A 22 -18.57 20.12 30.15
N ARG A 23 -19.77 20.29 30.71
CA ARG A 23 -20.82 19.27 30.65
C ARG A 23 -22.07 19.84 29.99
N VAL A 24 -22.03 20.01 28.67
CA VAL A 24 -23.22 20.19 27.84
C VAL A 24 -23.53 18.86 27.16
N SER A 25 -24.65 18.25 27.56
CA SER A 25 -25.20 17.04 26.96
C SER A 25 -25.73 17.30 25.55
N VAL A 26 -25.07 16.76 24.54
CA VAL A 26 -25.52 16.82 23.13
C VAL A 26 -26.58 15.73 22.86
N PRO A 27 -27.78 16.08 22.34
CA PRO A 27 -28.78 15.08 21.96
C PRO A 27 -28.36 14.29 20.70
N ARG A 28 -28.47 12.96 20.77
CA ARG A 28 -28.22 12.03 19.63
C ARG A 28 -29.22 12.28 18.50
N ARG A 29 -28.74 12.71 17.33
CA ARG A 29 -29.54 12.83 16.10
C ARG A 29 -29.66 11.44 15.44
N ARG A 30 -30.85 10.85 15.48
CA ARG A 30 -31.24 9.72 14.62
C ARG A 30 -31.63 10.27 13.25
N THR A 31 -31.07 9.74 12.17
CA THR A 31 -31.60 9.94 10.82
C THR A 31 -31.88 8.57 10.20
N LYS A 32 -33.18 8.27 10.08
CA LYS A 32 -33.72 7.19 9.25
C LYS A 32 -33.43 7.50 7.78
N GLY A 33 -33.10 6.48 7.00
CA GLY A 33 -32.86 6.57 5.57
C GLY A 33 -34.16 6.74 4.76
N PRO A 34 -34.06 7.19 3.50
CA PRO A 34 -35.21 7.52 2.66
C PRO A 34 -35.68 6.28 1.87
N LEU A 35 -36.51 5.46 2.49
CA LEU A 35 -37.31 4.41 1.85
C LEU A 35 -38.62 4.28 2.62
N ASP A 36 -39.54 5.21 2.40
CA ASP A 36 -40.96 5.09 2.76
C ASP A 36 -41.71 6.24 2.07
N LEU A 37 -42.09 6.02 0.81
CA LEU A 37 -43.15 6.78 0.17
C LEU A 37 -44.12 5.77 -0.42
N GLY A 38 -45.33 5.79 0.12
CA GLY A 38 -46.39 4.84 -0.13
C GLY A 38 -46.99 4.92 -1.54
N ASP A 39 -47.66 3.82 -1.87
CA ASP A 39 -48.40 3.53 -3.09
C ASP A 39 -49.56 4.51 -3.41
N PRO A 40 -50.08 4.48 -4.65
CA PRO A 40 -50.66 5.64 -5.35
C PRO A 40 -52.20 5.65 -5.33
N PRO A 41 -52.87 6.71 -5.83
CA PRO A 41 -54.28 6.66 -6.17
C PRO A 41 -54.54 6.60 -7.68
N PHE A 42 -55.33 5.59 -8.04
CA PHE A 42 -55.99 5.24 -9.30
C PHE A 42 -56.57 6.39 -10.15
N LYS A 43 -56.68 6.14 -11.47
CA LYS A 43 -57.88 6.44 -12.28
C LYS A 43 -57.93 5.64 -13.60
N ASP A 44 -59.02 4.91 -13.78
CA ASP A 44 -59.45 4.12 -14.95
C ASP A 44 -60.10 4.99 -16.05
N HIS A 45 -60.13 4.49 -17.31
CA HIS A 45 -61.23 4.52 -18.32
C HIS A 45 -60.75 4.16 -19.77
N PRO A 46 -61.61 3.76 -20.74
CA PRO A 46 -61.70 2.41 -21.36
C PRO A 46 -61.26 2.35 -22.84
N PRO A 47 -61.32 1.19 -23.55
CA PRO A 47 -60.78 1.05 -24.91
C PRO A 47 -61.81 1.33 -26.01
N PRO A 48 -61.35 1.67 -27.23
CA PRO A 48 -62.06 1.24 -28.43
C PRO A 48 -61.13 0.63 -29.51
N THR A 49 -61.53 -0.58 -29.92
CA THR A 49 -61.74 -1.07 -31.30
C THR A 49 -60.75 -0.70 -32.42
N SER A 50 -60.13 -1.74 -32.99
CA SER A 50 -59.30 -1.73 -34.21
C SER A 50 -60.04 -1.28 -35.48
N PRO A 51 -59.28 -0.95 -36.55
CA PRO A 51 -59.53 -1.61 -37.82
C PRO A 51 -58.28 -2.26 -38.46
N ALA A 52 -58.59 -3.20 -39.35
CA ALA A 52 -57.79 -4.16 -40.10
C ALA A 52 -56.67 -3.51 -40.97
N SER A 53 -55.44 -4.02 -40.89
CA SER A 53 -54.78 -5.00 -41.79
C SER A 53 -54.32 -4.46 -43.16
N LEU A 54 -53.02 -4.53 -43.43
CA LEU A 54 -52.45 -4.95 -44.72
C LEU A 54 -51.08 -5.62 -44.49
N THR A 55 -50.94 -6.77 -45.13
CA THR A 55 -49.94 -7.85 -45.03
C THR A 55 -48.65 -7.62 -45.81
N ALA A 56 -47.51 -8.17 -45.34
CA ALA A 56 -46.53 -9.02 -46.08
C ALA A 56 -45.28 -9.31 -45.20
N PRO A 57 -44.38 -10.26 -45.53
CA PRO A 57 -44.47 -11.69 -45.21
C PRO A 57 -43.41 -12.19 -44.20
N LYS A 58 -43.74 -13.31 -43.54
CA LYS A 58 -42.91 -14.04 -42.57
C LYS A 58 -41.62 -14.60 -43.18
N GLN A 59 -40.48 -14.27 -42.60
CA GLN A 59 -39.30 -15.16 -42.58
C GLN A 59 -39.26 -15.88 -41.24
N GLN A 60 -39.39 -17.20 -41.28
CA GLN A 60 -39.09 -18.09 -40.15
C GLN A 60 -37.58 -18.07 -39.91
N MET A 61 -37.15 -17.65 -38.73
CA MET A 61 -35.93 -18.16 -38.12
C MET A 61 -36.22 -18.58 -36.69
N SER A 62 -35.82 -19.81 -36.39
CA SER A 62 -36.01 -20.54 -35.13
C SER A 62 -35.54 -19.74 -33.91
N SER A 63 -36.41 -19.67 -32.91
CA SER A 63 -36.09 -19.21 -31.56
C SER A 63 -35.14 -20.20 -30.87
N GLY A 64 -33.84 -19.97 -31.04
CA GLY A 64 -32.83 -20.49 -30.13
C GLY A 64 -32.81 -19.61 -28.88
N LEU A 65 -33.15 -20.18 -27.73
CA LEU A 65 -32.87 -19.60 -26.42
C LEU A 65 -31.35 -19.49 -26.29
N PHE A 66 -30.79 -18.33 -26.61
CA PHE A 66 -29.42 -18.00 -26.24
C PHE A 66 -29.43 -17.76 -24.72
N ASP A 67 -28.97 -18.77 -23.99
CA ASP A 67 -28.61 -18.66 -22.59
C ASP A 67 -27.54 -17.56 -22.47
N MET A 68 -27.97 -16.35 -22.09
CA MET A 68 -27.09 -15.21 -21.81
C MET A 68 -26.41 -15.43 -20.46
N HIS A 69 -25.58 -16.46 -20.37
CA HIS A 69 -24.49 -16.42 -19.42
C HIS A 69 -23.55 -15.30 -19.87
N PRO A 70 -23.24 -14.31 -19.00
CA PRO A 70 -22.21 -13.33 -19.34
C PRO A 70 -20.96 -14.10 -19.74
N PRO A 71 -20.24 -13.70 -20.80
CA PRO A 71 -19.05 -14.41 -21.22
C PRO A 71 -18.10 -14.47 -20.03
N THR A 72 -17.91 -15.68 -19.49
CA THR A 72 -16.88 -15.93 -18.50
C THR A 72 -15.59 -15.69 -19.24
N ILE A 73 -15.02 -14.49 -19.07
CA ILE A 73 -13.65 -14.20 -19.49
C ILE A 73 -12.81 -15.21 -18.71
N SER A 74 -12.47 -16.32 -19.37
CA SER A 74 -11.58 -17.32 -18.82
C SER A 74 -10.24 -16.63 -18.63
N ARG A 75 -9.91 -16.32 -17.37
CA ARG A 75 -8.65 -15.69 -17.03
C ARG A 75 -7.60 -16.78 -17.03
N ASP A 76 -6.57 -16.58 -17.83
CA ASP A 76 -5.49 -17.54 -17.94
C ASP A 76 -4.47 -17.34 -16.81
N PHE A 77 -4.40 -18.31 -15.90
CA PHE A 77 -3.41 -18.37 -14.82
C PHE A 77 -2.25 -19.32 -15.14
N SER A 78 -2.14 -19.83 -16.38
CA SER A 78 -1.09 -20.78 -16.79
C SER A 78 0.32 -20.24 -16.56
N TYR A 79 0.50 -18.91 -16.62
CA TYR A 79 1.79 -18.27 -16.34
C TYR A 79 2.31 -18.55 -14.92
N LEU A 80 1.42 -18.84 -13.95
CA LEU A 80 1.77 -19.19 -12.58
C LEU A 80 2.29 -20.62 -12.42
N LEU A 81 2.11 -21.47 -13.43
CA LEU A 81 2.45 -22.90 -13.41
C LEU A 81 3.85 -23.18 -13.96
N HIS A 82 4.53 -22.16 -14.53
CA HIS A 82 5.84 -22.37 -15.15
C HIS A 82 6.92 -22.74 -14.12
N PRO A 83 7.73 -23.79 -14.37
CA PRO A 83 8.81 -24.20 -13.46
C PRO A 83 9.82 -23.09 -13.13
N GLN A 84 10.06 -22.17 -14.06
CA GLN A 84 10.96 -21.02 -13.89
C GLN A 84 10.54 -20.06 -12.76
N ASN A 85 9.27 -20.13 -12.31
CA ASN A 85 8.78 -19.31 -11.21
C ASN A 85 9.28 -19.81 -9.85
N PHE A 86 9.80 -21.04 -9.75
CA PHE A 86 10.16 -21.68 -8.49
C PHE A 86 11.66 -21.90 -8.39
N HIS A 87 12.26 -21.36 -7.33
CA HIS A 87 13.69 -21.49 -7.10
C HIS A 87 13.99 -22.80 -6.34
N PRO A 88 14.99 -23.59 -6.78
CA PRO A 88 15.41 -24.78 -6.06
C PRO A 88 15.92 -24.43 -4.67
N LEU A 89 15.46 -25.18 -3.67
CA LEU A 89 15.88 -24.93 -2.29
C LEU A 89 17.23 -25.61 -2.02
N PRO A 90 18.24 -24.90 -1.51
CA PRO A 90 19.56 -25.48 -1.27
C PRO A 90 19.49 -26.60 -0.22
N GLN A 91 20.19 -27.70 -0.49
CA GLN A 91 20.30 -28.84 0.44
C GLN A 91 21.51 -28.72 1.38
N HIS A 92 22.54 -27.98 0.96
CA HIS A 92 23.79 -27.84 1.71
C HIS A 92 23.62 -27.04 3.01
N THR A 93 22.56 -26.24 3.12
CA THR A 93 22.21 -25.50 4.33
C THR A 93 21.60 -26.38 5.42
N ILE A 94 21.25 -27.63 5.10
CA ILE A 94 20.62 -28.56 6.04
C ILE A 94 21.71 -29.33 6.79
N PRO A 95 21.75 -29.26 8.14
CA PRO A 95 22.69 -30.05 8.92
C PRO A 95 22.56 -31.55 8.62
N ALA A 96 23.69 -32.26 8.65
CA ALA A 96 23.76 -33.68 8.28
C ALA A 96 22.78 -34.55 9.09
N ALA A 97 22.63 -34.29 10.38
CA ALA A 97 21.72 -35.04 11.26
C ALA A 97 20.26 -35.02 10.77
N PHE A 98 19.79 -33.90 10.21
CA PHE A 98 18.46 -33.84 9.63
C PHE A 98 18.41 -34.55 8.28
N ARG A 99 19.45 -34.45 7.45
CA ARG A 99 19.50 -35.11 6.13
C ARG A 99 19.49 -36.64 6.21
N THR A 100 20.13 -37.22 7.22
CA THR A 100 20.27 -38.68 7.38
C THR A 100 19.26 -39.29 8.36
N SER A 101 18.34 -38.48 8.91
CA SER A 101 17.35 -38.97 9.87
C SER A 101 16.39 -39.95 9.22
N ALA A 102 16.10 -41.06 9.91
CA ALA A 102 15.06 -42.00 9.52
C ALA A 102 13.64 -41.39 9.48
N HIS A 103 13.46 -40.23 10.12
CA HIS A 103 12.18 -39.50 10.16
C HIS A 103 11.98 -38.55 8.96
N GLN A 104 12.87 -38.56 7.97
CA GLN A 104 12.67 -37.77 6.76
C GLN A 104 11.41 -38.23 6.02
N PRO A 105 10.56 -37.30 5.54
CA PRO A 105 9.39 -37.66 4.75
C PRO A 105 9.82 -38.30 3.43
N THR A 106 9.06 -39.31 3.00
CA THR A 106 9.24 -39.95 1.70
C THR A 106 8.56 -39.14 0.60
N ALA A 107 8.93 -39.37 -0.66
CA ALA A 107 8.32 -38.73 -1.82
C ALA A 107 6.80 -38.98 -1.96
N SER A 108 6.28 -40.02 -1.32
CA SER A 108 4.85 -40.36 -1.27
C SER A 108 4.08 -39.67 -0.15
N THR A 109 4.74 -38.91 0.72
CA THR A 109 4.07 -38.24 1.85
C THR A 109 3.17 -37.11 1.36
N SER A 110 1.89 -37.15 1.75
CA SER A 110 0.90 -36.17 1.31
C SER A 110 1.13 -34.77 1.90
N LEU A 111 0.74 -33.74 1.15
CA LEU A 111 0.92 -32.33 1.55
C LEU A 111 0.30 -32.01 2.93
N PRO A 112 -0.93 -32.44 3.27
CA PRO A 112 -1.50 -32.19 4.59
C PRO A 112 -0.69 -32.81 5.73
N THR A 113 -0.13 -34.00 5.50
CA THR A 113 0.72 -34.69 6.49
C THR A 113 2.03 -33.94 6.69
N LEU A 114 2.65 -33.44 5.62
CA LEU A 114 3.87 -32.63 5.72
C LEU A 114 3.65 -31.35 6.53
N LEU A 115 2.51 -30.68 6.35
CA LEU A 115 2.15 -29.47 7.07
C LEU A 115 1.88 -29.73 8.55
N SER A 116 1.10 -30.77 8.88
CA SER A 116 0.78 -31.10 10.27
C SER A 116 1.98 -31.60 11.07
N THR A 117 2.95 -32.24 10.40
CA THR A 117 4.20 -32.74 11.01
C THR A 117 5.34 -31.72 11.00
N GLY A 118 5.13 -30.51 10.46
CA GLY A 118 6.14 -29.44 10.45
C GLY A 118 7.25 -29.60 9.42
N HIS A 119 7.11 -30.50 8.45
CA HIS A 119 8.07 -30.70 7.36
C HIS A 119 7.91 -29.65 6.25
N PHE A 120 7.98 -28.37 6.61
CA PHE A 120 7.71 -27.24 5.73
C PHE A 120 8.60 -27.19 4.49
N ARG A 121 9.87 -27.60 4.61
CA ARG A 121 10.76 -27.67 3.44
C ARG A 121 10.24 -28.65 2.38
N ALA A 122 9.84 -29.84 2.80
CA ALA A 122 9.28 -30.85 1.90
C ALA A 122 7.93 -30.37 1.36
N ALA A 123 7.08 -29.77 2.20
CA ALA A 123 5.81 -29.17 1.77
C ALA A 123 6.02 -28.11 0.67
N ALA A 124 7.02 -27.23 0.81
CA ALA A 124 7.35 -26.23 -0.19
C ALA A 124 7.75 -26.86 -1.53
N ILE A 125 8.55 -27.94 -1.52
CA ILE A 125 8.97 -28.65 -2.73
C ILE A 125 7.77 -29.36 -3.37
N THR A 126 6.96 -30.07 -2.58
CA THR A 126 5.78 -30.78 -3.06
C THR A 126 4.76 -29.82 -3.66
N ALA A 127 4.49 -28.66 -3.05
CA ALA A 127 3.58 -27.65 -3.59
C ALA A 127 4.06 -27.11 -4.96
N ALA A 128 5.36 -26.79 -5.09
CA ALA A 128 5.92 -26.37 -6.38
C ALA A 128 5.85 -27.47 -7.45
N ASN A 129 6.08 -28.73 -7.06
CA ASN A 129 5.94 -29.87 -7.97
C ASN A 129 4.48 -30.08 -8.42
N GLN A 130 3.50 -29.88 -7.54
CA GLN A 130 2.09 -29.99 -7.94
C GLN A 130 1.67 -28.87 -8.89
N LEU A 131 2.20 -27.65 -8.71
CA LEU A 131 1.98 -26.53 -9.62
C LEU A 131 2.60 -26.75 -11.00
N THR A 132 3.72 -27.46 -11.10
CA THR A 132 4.52 -27.55 -12.33
C THR A 132 4.33 -28.87 -13.08
N ASN A 133 4.12 -29.96 -12.35
CA ASN A 133 4.09 -31.33 -12.85
C ASN A 133 2.80 -32.02 -12.42
N SER A 134 1.66 -31.33 -12.61
CA SER A 134 0.37 -31.90 -12.25
C SER A 134 0.18 -33.23 -12.98
N THR A 135 0.09 -34.30 -12.20
CA THR A 135 0.01 -35.68 -12.71
C THR A 135 -1.43 -36.06 -13.08
N SER A 136 -2.39 -35.17 -12.80
CA SER A 136 -3.79 -35.35 -13.12
C SER A 136 -4.07 -35.01 -14.59
N PRO A 137 -4.91 -35.79 -15.30
CA PRO A 137 -5.38 -35.43 -16.64
C PRO A 137 -6.27 -34.17 -16.64
N THR A 138 -6.79 -33.78 -15.48
CA THR A 138 -7.58 -32.54 -15.32
C THR A 138 -6.69 -31.35 -14.99
N PRO A 139 -6.85 -30.20 -15.69
CA PRO A 139 -6.19 -28.96 -15.32
C PRO A 139 -6.53 -28.56 -13.88
N LEU A 140 -5.58 -27.95 -13.18
CA LEU A 140 -5.79 -27.42 -11.83
C LEU A 140 -6.83 -26.30 -11.85
N ALA A 141 -7.75 -26.33 -10.89
CA ALA A 141 -8.67 -25.23 -10.67
C ALA A 141 -7.92 -24.00 -10.15
N THR A 142 -8.46 -22.81 -10.39
CA THR A 142 -7.81 -21.55 -9.99
C THR A 142 -7.60 -21.46 -8.47
N GLU A 143 -8.55 -21.99 -7.71
CA GLU A 143 -8.52 -22.08 -6.25
C GLU A 143 -7.35 -22.97 -5.77
N GLU A 144 -7.14 -24.12 -6.42
CA GLU A 144 -6.04 -25.04 -6.11
C GLU A 144 -4.68 -24.41 -6.43
N ILE A 145 -4.58 -23.66 -7.55
CA ILE A 145 -3.37 -22.92 -7.91
C ILE A 145 -3.00 -21.95 -6.78
N PHE A 146 -3.96 -21.15 -6.31
CA PHE A 146 -3.71 -20.19 -5.23
C PHE A 146 -3.43 -20.86 -3.89
N GLU A 147 -4.06 -22.00 -3.60
CA GLU A 147 -3.77 -22.78 -2.40
C GLU A 147 -2.32 -23.30 -2.40
N PHE A 148 -1.86 -23.91 -3.49
CA PHE A 148 -0.48 -24.39 -3.57
C PHE A 148 0.54 -23.25 -3.53
N TRP A 149 0.24 -22.11 -4.15
CA TRP A 149 1.08 -20.90 -4.03
C TRP A 149 1.16 -20.40 -2.59
N TYR A 150 0.03 -20.37 -1.88
CA TYR A 150 0.01 -20.01 -0.47
C TYR A 150 0.84 -20.98 0.38
N ILE A 151 0.70 -22.29 0.17
CA ILE A 151 1.47 -23.31 0.88
C ILE A 151 2.98 -23.18 0.57
N ARG A 152 3.34 -22.98 -0.70
CA ARG A 152 4.72 -22.75 -1.13
C ARG A 152 5.32 -21.57 -0.40
N LEU A 153 4.72 -20.39 -0.51
CA LEU A 153 5.26 -19.14 0.03
C LEU A 153 5.28 -19.13 1.56
N SER A 154 4.22 -19.62 2.21
CA SER A 154 4.17 -19.72 3.68
C SER A 154 5.22 -20.71 4.21
N SER A 155 5.42 -21.84 3.53
CA SER A 155 6.46 -22.80 3.91
C SER A 155 7.87 -22.21 3.75
N LEU A 156 8.13 -21.45 2.69
CA LEU A 156 9.40 -20.72 2.52
C LEU A 156 9.64 -19.71 3.64
N MET A 157 8.60 -19.01 4.08
CA MET A 157 8.66 -18.11 5.22
C MET A 157 9.00 -18.84 6.52
N LEU A 158 8.39 -19.99 6.77
CA LEU A 158 8.60 -20.78 7.99
C LEU A 158 10.02 -21.37 8.08
N ILE A 159 10.65 -21.68 6.94
CA ILE A 159 12.05 -22.16 6.90
C ILE A 159 13.08 -21.02 6.78
N GLY A 160 12.65 -19.76 6.91
CA GLY A 160 13.54 -18.59 6.83
C GLY A 160 14.07 -18.26 5.43
N SER A 161 13.54 -18.88 4.37
CA SER A 161 13.90 -18.61 2.97
C SER A 161 13.09 -17.44 2.39
N THR A 162 13.04 -16.33 3.12
CA THR A 162 12.20 -15.17 2.79
C THR A 162 12.63 -14.48 1.50
N SER A 163 13.93 -14.43 1.18
CA SER A 163 14.42 -13.84 -0.07
C SER A 163 13.88 -14.59 -1.28
N THR A 164 13.87 -15.92 -1.23
CA THR A 164 13.27 -16.77 -2.26
C THR A 164 11.78 -16.52 -2.38
N ALA A 165 11.04 -16.50 -1.27
CA ALA A 165 9.60 -16.21 -1.29
C ALA A 165 9.30 -14.83 -1.91
N ALA A 166 10.12 -13.83 -1.61
CA ALA A 166 10.00 -12.47 -2.15
C ALA A 166 10.35 -12.40 -3.64
N GLN A 167 11.18 -13.30 -4.18
CA GLN A 167 11.44 -13.40 -5.61
C GLN A 167 10.28 -14.10 -6.33
N GLU A 168 9.80 -15.23 -5.80
CA GLU A 168 8.73 -16.02 -6.43
C GLU A 168 7.41 -15.23 -6.51
N ILE A 169 7.05 -14.46 -5.46
CA ILE A 169 5.80 -13.69 -5.43
C ILE A 169 5.71 -12.58 -6.47
N LYS A 170 6.83 -12.14 -7.06
CA LYS A 170 6.85 -11.09 -8.08
C LYS A 170 6.08 -11.50 -9.33
N VAL A 171 5.92 -12.80 -9.60
CA VAL A 171 5.12 -13.31 -10.71
C VAL A 171 3.67 -12.82 -10.65
N PHE A 172 3.13 -12.57 -9.45
CA PHE A 172 1.76 -12.05 -9.29
C PHE A 172 1.61 -10.59 -9.72
N SER A 173 2.72 -9.88 -9.92
CA SER A 173 2.73 -8.47 -10.34
C SER A 173 1.83 -7.61 -9.44
N ASP A 174 0.88 -6.86 -10.02
CA ASP A 174 -0.09 -6.04 -9.30
C ASP A 174 -1.37 -6.83 -8.97
N LEU A 175 -1.45 -7.32 -7.73
CA LEU A 175 -2.65 -7.97 -7.19
C LEU A 175 -3.86 -7.02 -7.07
N GLY A 176 -3.67 -5.70 -7.13
CA GLY A 176 -4.75 -4.71 -7.12
C GLY A 176 -5.48 -4.58 -8.46
N SER A 177 -4.91 -5.12 -9.53
CA SER A 177 -5.45 -5.05 -10.89
C SER A 177 -6.85 -5.68 -11.02
N ASN A 178 -7.66 -5.14 -11.94
CA ASN A 178 -8.94 -5.73 -12.35
C ASN A 178 -8.81 -7.16 -12.90
N PHE A 179 -7.59 -7.58 -13.26
CA PHE A 179 -7.29 -8.96 -13.61
C PHE A 179 -7.69 -9.95 -12.51
N TYR A 180 -7.51 -9.60 -11.23
CA TYR A 180 -7.82 -10.48 -10.11
C TYR A 180 -9.23 -10.29 -9.51
N ARG A 181 -10.12 -9.55 -10.20
CA ARG A 181 -11.46 -9.23 -9.70
C ARG A 181 -12.55 -9.93 -10.50
N ASP A 182 -13.54 -10.52 -9.84
CA ASP A 182 -14.71 -11.08 -10.52
C ASP A 182 -15.66 -9.96 -11.05
N ALA A 183 -16.72 -10.37 -11.77
CA ALA A 183 -17.72 -9.43 -12.31
C ALA A 183 -18.53 -8.69 -11.23
N ARG A 184 -18.53 -9.18 -9.98
CA ARG A 184 -19.19 -8.57 -8.81
C ARG A 184 -18.23 -7.71 -7.99
N GLY A 185 -16.96 -7.59 -8.40
CA GLY A 185 -15.90 -6.88 -7.69
C GLY A 185 -15.21 -7.67 -6.57
N GLY A 186 -15.59 -8.92 -6.35
CA GLY A 186 -14.93 -9.86 -5.44
C GLY A 186 -13.52 -10.22 -5.91
N HIS A 187 -12.64 -10.55 -4.98
CA HIS A 187 -11.24 -10.85 -5.29
C HIS A 187 -11.04 -12.35 -5.47
N LEU A 188 -10.45 -12.77 -6.59
CA LEU A 188 -10.22 -14.19 -6.92
C LEU A 188 -9.12 -14.80 -6.03
N VAL A 189 -8.08 -14.03 -5.74
CA VAL A 189 -7.00 -14.46 -4.85
C VAL A 189 -7.45 -14.44 -3.38
N PRO A 190 -7.29 -15.56 -2.63
CA PRO A 190 -7.63 -15.64 -1.21
C PRO A 190 -7.00 -14.53 -0.36
N TRP A 191 -7.70 -14.09 0.68
CA TRP A 191 -7.25 -13.01 1.56
C TRP A 191 -5.84 -13.26 2.13
N GLU A 192 -5.58 -14.48 2.62
CA GLU A 192 -4.29 -14.80 3.25
C GLU A 192 -3.12 -14.72 2.27
N LEU A 193 -3.32 -15.14 1.02
CA LEU A 193 -2.31 -15.02 -0.01
C LEU A 193 -2.06 -13.55 -0.37
N ARG A 194 -3.10 -12.70 -0.39
CA ARG A 194 -2.92 -11.25 -0.60
C ARG A 194 -2.13 -10.59 0.52
N VAL A 195 -2.45 -10.90 1.78
CA VAL A 195 -1.72 -10.36 2.94
C VAL A 195 -0.25 -10.80 2.90
N LEU A 196 0.00 -12.08 2.61
CA LEU A 196 1.35 -12.60 2.46
C LEU A 196 2.09 -11.93 1.30
N ALA A 197 1.42 -11.73 0.16
CA ALA A 197 2.00 -11.11 -1.01
C ALA A 197 2.45 -9.68 -0.74
N VAL A 198 1.58 -8.86 -0.14
CA VAL A 198 1.92 -7.49 0.25
C VAL A 198 3.14 -7.46 1.17
N ARG A 199 3.21 -8.37 2.15
CA ARG A 199 4.37 -8.48 3.05
C ARG A 199 5.66 -8.84 2.32
N LEU A 200 5.60 -9.82 1.42
CA LEU A 200 6.77 -10.29 0.67
C LEU A 200 7.26 -9.26 -0.35
N GLN A 201 6.34 -8.61 -1.07
CA GLN A 201 6.67 -7.57 -2.04
C GLN A 201 7.26 -6.32 -1.36
N ALA A 202 6.79 -5.98 -0.16
CA ALA A 202 7.30 -4.82 0.58
C ALA A 202 8.68 -5.03 1.24
N ILE A 203 9.15 -6.28 1.39
CA ILE A 203 10.31 -6.56 2.26
C ILE A 203 11.61 -5.92 1.77
N GLY A 204 11.82 -5.90 0.45
CA GLY A 204 12.99 -5.26 -0.16
C GLY A 204 12.99 -3.75 0.07
N GLY A 205 11.83 -3.10 -0.10
CA GLY A 205 11.69 -1.67 0.13
C GLY A 205 11.89 -1.28 1.59
N ILE A 206 11.33 -2.05 2.53
CA ILE A 206 11.50 -1.82 3.98
C ILE A 206 12.97 -1.95 4.38
N LEU A 207 13.67 -2.98 3.90
CA LEU A 207 15.07 -3.19 4.23
C LEU A 207 15.97 -2.11 3.60
N CYS A 208 15.66 -1.68 2.38
CA CYS A 208 16.34 -0.54 1.74
C CYS A 208 16.18 0.75 2.55
N LEU A 209 14.95 1.10 2.94
CA LEU A 209 14.69 2.27 3.80
C LEU A 209 15.42 2.20 5.14
N LEU A 210 15.47 1.01 5.76
CA LEU A 210 16.22 0.81 6.99
C LEU A 210 17.71 1.11 6.78
N TYR A 211 18.31 0.58 5.73
CA TYR A 211 19.71 0.81 5.40
C TYR A 211 20.00 2.30 5.12
N VAL A 212 19.11 3.00 4.42
CA VAL A 212 19.22 4.46 4.24
C VAL A 212 19.17 5.19 5.57
N ARG A 213 18.22 4.85 6.46
CA ARG A 213 18.05 5.52 7.77
C ARG A 213 19.23 5.34 8.71
N ILE A 214 19.92 4.20 8.65
CA ILE A 214 21.13 3.95 9.46
C ILE A 214 22.41 4.42 8.77
N GLY A 215 22.31 5.00 7.56
CA GLY A 215 23.45 5.49 6.79
C GLY A 215 24.27 4.43 6.05
N ASN A 216 23.82 3.16 6.01
CA ASN A 216 24.49 2.10 5.25
C ASN A 216 24.02 2.08 3.79
N LEU A 217 24.46 3.08 3.02
CA LEU A 217 24.02 3.29 1.63
C LEU A 217 24.51 2.18 0.68
N ALA A 218 25.65 1.57 0.97
CA ALA A 218 26.17 0.44 0.20
C ALA A 218 25.26 -0.79 0.30
N ALA A 219 24.74 -1.09 1.50
CA ALA A 219 23.76 -2.17 1.68
C ALA A 219 22.40 -1.82 1.06
N ALA A 220 21.96 -0.56 1.17
CA ALA A 220 20.73 -0.08 0.54
C ALA A 220 20.73 -0.34 -0.98
N LYS A 221 21.84 0.01 -1.66
CA LYS A 221 22.02 -0.23 -3.10
C LYS A 221 22.02 -1.71 -3.49
N LYS A 222 22.52 -2.59 -2.63
CA LYS A 222 22.52 -4.05 -2.88
C LYS A 222 21.14 -4.67 -2.75
N VAL A 223 20.31 -4.13 -1.86
CA VAL A 223 18.93 -4.62 -1.64
C VAL A 223 17.97 -4.09 -2.68
N LEU A 224 18.20 -2.85 -3.14
CA LEU A 224 17.48 -2.33 -4.28
C LEU A 224 17.74 -3.27 -5.48
N PRO A 225 16.71 -3.86 -6.10
CA PRO A 225 16.91 -4.75 -7.22
C PRO A 225 17.76 -4.04 -8.30
N ALA A 226 18.77 -4.74 -8.79
CA ALA A 226 19.56 -4.26 -9.90
C ALA A 226 18.66 -4.24 -11.14
N VAL A 227 18.61 -3.07 -11.79
CA VAL A 227 18.10 -2.80 -13.14
C VAL A 227 16.59 -2.48 -13.25
N GLY A 228 16.31 -1.18 -13.45
CA GLY A 228 15.33 -0.71 -14.44
C GLY A 228 13.84 -0.90 -14.16
N GLY A 229 13.39 -0.81 -12.92
CA GLY A 229 11.96 -0.93 -12.60
C GLY A 229 11.15 0.34 -12.86
N GLU A 230 10.08 0.24 -13.65
CA GLU A 230 8.99 1.22 -13.74
C GLU A 230 8.26 1.45 -12.40
N ASP A 231 8.60 0.67 -11.36
CA ASP A 231 8.01 0.78 -10.04
C ASP A 231 8.36 2.11 -9.37
N THR A 232 7.32 2.85 -9.01
CA THR A 232 7.44 4.12 -8.31
C THR A 232 8.14 3.95 -6.96
N CYS A 233 7.98 2.81 -6.29
CA CYS A 233 8.66 2.54 -5.02
C CYS A 233 10.18 2.47 -5.20
N GLU A 234 10.67 1.77 -6.23
CA GLU A 234 12.11 1.66 -6.51
C GLU A 234 12.74 3.01 -6.86
N ARG A 235 12.03 3.84 -7.63
CA ARG A 235 12.46 5.21 -7.96
C ARG A 235 12.57 6.09 -6.72
N ILE A 236 11.58 6.02 -5.82
CA ILE A 236 11.60 6.73 -4.52
C ILE A 236 12.82 6.30 -3.69
N LEU A 237 13.07 4.99 -3.57
CA LEU A 237 14.20 4.46 -2.82
C LEU A 237 15.55 4.88 -3.42
N SER A 238 15.65 4.86 -4.75
CA SER A 238 16.83 5.33 -5.48
C SER A 238 17.12 6.81 -5.20
N ALA A 239 16.10 7.66 -5.26
CA ALA A 239 16.24 9.09 -4.97
C ALA A 239 16.64 9.36 -3.51
N LEU A 240 16.10 8.59 -2.55
CA LEU A 240 16.51 8.67 -1.15
C LEU A 240 17.97 8.24 -0.93
N ILE A 241 18.45 7.22 -1.65
CA ILE A 241 19.86 6.82 -1.61
C ILE A 241 20.75 7.96 -2.14
N LEU A 242 20.39 8.59 -3.26
CA LEU A 242 21.14 9.73 -3.81
C LEU A 242 21.24 10.89 -2.81
N MET A 243 20.14 11.22 -2.12
CA MET A 243 20.15 12.20 -1.04
C MET A 243 21.08 11.79 0.11
N GLY A 244 21.06 10.51 0.51
CA GLY A 244 21.98 9.98 1.53
C GLY A 244 23.44 10.11 1.14
N GLU A 245 23.76 10.01 -0.16
CA GLU A 245 25.11 10.20 -0.72
C GLU A 245 25.49 11.67 -0.93
N ALA A 246 24.63 12.61 -0.52
CA ALA A 246 24.77 14.05 -0.78
C ALA A 246 24.85 14.39 -2.29
N LYS A 247 24.32 13.54 -3.15
CA LYS A 247 24.22 13.77 -4.60
C LYS A 247 22.95 14.56 -4.94
N TRP A 248 22.89 15.80 -4.44
CA TRP A 248 21.67 16.62 -4.46
C TRP A 248 21.14 16.90 -5.87
N ALA A 249 22.02 17.16 -6.84
CA ALA A 249 21.63 17.43 -8.22
C ALA A 249 21.01 16.20 -8.90
N GLU A 250 21.63 15.02 -8.75
CA GLU A 250 21.09 13.75 -9.27
C GLU A 250 19.75 13.43 -8.59
N ALA A 251 19.65 13.62 -7.27
CA ALA A 251 18.42 13.41 -6.51
C ALA A 251 17.29 14.35 -6.96
N ALA A 252 17.59 15.64 -7.21
CA ALA A 252 16.61 16.61 -7.66
C ALA A 252 16.01 16.24 -9.02
N VAL A 253 16.82 15.76 -9.97
CA VAL A 253 16.34 15.24 -11.26
C VAL A 253 15.38 14.08 -11.03
N ALA A 254 15.79 13.08 -10.22
CA ALA A 254 14.96 11.92 -9.92
C ALA A 254 13.61 12.31 -9.28
N TRP A 255 13.62 13.22 -8.31
CA TRP A 255 12.39 13.69 -7.66
C TRP A 255 11.46 14.45 -8.60
N ARG A 256 12.00 15.26 -9.52
CA ARG A 256 11.21 16.00 -10.51
C ARG A 256 10.48 15.05 -11.46
N GLU A 257 11.14 13.98 -11.89
CA GLU A 257 10.51 12.94 -12.71
C GLU A 257 9.43 12.15 -11.94
N ILE A 258 9.66 11.88 -10.65
CA ILE A 258 8.67 11.17 -9.81
C ILE A 258 7.45 12.08 -9.60
N SER A 259 7.64 13.37 -9.31
CA SER A 259 6.54 14.32 -9.13
C SER A 259 5.68 14.51 -10.38
N GLY A 260 6.26 14.36 -11.57
CA GLY A 260 5.51 14.42 -12.84
C GLY A 260 4.66 13.18 -13.14
N THR A 261 4.84 12.09 -12.38
CA THR A 261 4.14 10.83 -12.62
C THR A 261 2.75 10.88 -11.96
N LYS A 262 1.68 11.07 -12.76
CA LYS A 262 0.27 11.18 -12.30
C LYS A 262 -0.32 9.93 -11.63
N ARG A 263 0.46 8.85 -11.45
CA ARG A 263 -0.06 7.54 -11.02
C ARG A 263 -0.42 7.50 -9.53
N ILE A 264 0.06 8.43 -8.70
CA ILE A 264 -0.26 8.56 -7.28
C ILE A 264 -0.16 10.04 -6.85
N GLU A 265 -1.28 10.77 -6.77
CA GLU A 265 -1.31 12.21 -6.37
C GLU A 265 -0.54 12.47 -5.06
N ARG A 266 -0.78 11.63 -4.03
CA ARG A 266 -0.11 11.75 -2.73
C ARG A 266 1.40 11.46 -2.76
N SER A 267 1.88 10.67 -3.72
CA SER A 267 3.31 10.40 -3.89
C SER A 267 4.01 11.56 -4.60
N GLY A 268 3.30 12.23 -5.51
CA GLY A 268 3.79 13.43 -6.19
C GLY A 268 4.09 14.55 -5.19
N ASP A 269 3.19 14.77 -4.23
CA ASP A 269 3.36 15.77 -3.17
C ASP A 269 4.62 15.54 -2.31
N MET A 270 4.85 14.29 -1.91
CA MET A 270 6.06 13.91 -1.15
C MET A 270 7.33 14.06 -1.99
N ALA A 271 7.27 13.70 -3.27
CA ALA A 271 8.38 13.89 -4.19
C ALA A 271 8.73 15.38 -4.37
N SER A 272 7.73 16.25 -4.54
CA SER A 272 7.91 17.70 -4.61
C SER A 272 8.49 18.29 -3.31
N ASN A 273 8.06 17.80 -2.15
CA ASN A 273 8.67 18.19 -0.88
C ASN A 273 10.15 17.78 -0.80
N ASN A 274 10.49 16.56 -1.21
CA ASN A 274 11.89 16.10 -1.20
C ASN A 274 12.75 16.80 -2.26
N LEU A 275 12.16 17.17 -3.41
CA LEU A 275 12.79 18.04 -4.41
C LEU A 275 13.17 19.39 -3.78
N ALA A 276 12.26 20.03 -3.05
CA ALA A 276 12.55 21.29 -2.37
C ALA A 276 13.68 21.16 -1.33
N VAL A 277 13.78 20.02 -0.63
CA VAL A 277 14.92 19.74 0.26
C VAL A 277 16.23 19.67 -0.55
N CYS A 278 16.24 18.98 -1.71
CA CYS A 278 17.42 18.94 -2.57
C CYS A 278 17.81 20.34 -3.08
N LEU A 279 16.84 21.14 -3.52
CA LEU A 279 17.04 22.53 -3.94
C LEU A 279 17.62 23.39 -2.81
N LEU A 280 17.16 23.19 -1.57
CA LEU A 280 17.72 23.86 -0.40
C LEU A 280 19.20 23.52 -0.20
N TYR A 281 19.59 22.25 -0.31
CA TYR A 281 21.00 21.84 -0.20
C TYR A 281 21.88 22.33 -1.36
N MET A 282 21.29 22.61 -2.52
CA MET A 282 21.98 23.22 -3.66
C MET A 282 22.06 24.76 -3.57
N GLY A 283 21.31 25.37 -2.64
CA GLY A 283 21.26 26.84 -2.46
C GLY A 283 20.16 27.54 -3.27
N ASP A 284 19.34 26.80 -4.02
CA ASP A 284 18.26 27.31 -4.86
C ASP A 284 16.99 27.60 -4.06
N LEU A 285 17.12 28.44 -3.03
CA LEU A 285 16.06 28.69 -2.05
C LEU A 285 14.80 29.32 -2.65
N LYS A 286 14.93 30.09 -3.75
CA LYS A 286 13.80 30.69 -4.46
C LYS A 286 12.92 29.62 -5.12
N GLU A 287 13.55 28.65 -5.80
CA GLU A 287 12.82 27.54 -6.42
C GLU A 287 12.23 26.63 -5.34
N ALA A 288 13.01 26.30 -4.31
CA ALA A 288 12.53 25.50 -3.18
C ALA A 288 11.28 26.10 -2.54
N ARG A 289 11.28 27.42 -2.30
CA ARG A 289 10.12 28.16 -1.77
C ARG A 289 8.91 28.02 -2.68
N SER A 290 9.08 28.30 -3.97
CA SER A 290 7.99 28.25 -4.97
C SER A 290 7.33 26.87 -5.03
N VAL A 291 8.14 25.81 -5.03
CA VAL A 291 7.64 24.41 -5.03
C VAL A 291 6.78 24.13 -3.79
N LEU A 292 7.25 24.50 -2.60
CA LEU A 292 6.50 24.24 -1.36
C LEU A 292 5.25 25.12 -1.21
N GLU A 293 5.31 26.40 -1.61
CA GLU A 293 4.15 27.29 -1.59
C GLU A 293 3.05 26.79 -2.53
N SER A 294 3.42 26.32 -3.71
CA SER A 294 2.50 25.72 -4.69
C SER A 294 1.76 24.49 -4.13
N LEU A 295 2.45 23.62 -3.38
CA LEU A 295 1.80 22.49 -2.70
C LEU A 295 0.79 22.94 -1.64
N ILE A 296 1.12 23.98 -0.87
CA ILE A 296 0.17 24.52 0.11
C ILE A 296 -1.05 25.11 -0.61
N ASP A 297 -0.84 25.85 -1.71
CA ASP A 297 -1.93 26.44 -2.50
C ASP A 297 -2.82 25.40 -3.18
N SER A 298 -2.27 24.23 -3.54
CA SER A 298 -3.07 23.11 -4.06
C SER A 298 -3.85 22.34 -2.99
N GLY A 299 -3.80 22.77 -1.71
CA GLY A 299 -4.51 22.12 -0.60
C GLY A 299 -3.73 20.99 0.09
N THR A 300 -2.47 20.78 -0.30
CA THR A 300 -1.60 19.79 0.33
C THR A 300 -0.91 20.40 1.54
N SER A 301 -1.00 19.72 2.68
CA SER A 301 -0.36 20.15 3.92
C SER A 301 -0.13 18.96 4.84
N PHE A 302 1.08 18.89 5.39
CA PHE A 302 1.54 17.89 6.36
C PHE A 302 2.78 18.44 7.09
N THR A 303 3.18 17.81 8.21
CA THR A 303 4.19 18.36 9.12
C THR A 303 5.53 18.61 8.45
N GLY A 304 6.03 17.67 7.63
CA GLY A 304 7.29 17.84 6.90
C GLY A 304 7.27 19.04 5.95
N LEU A 305 6.19 19.20 5.19
CA LEU A 305 6.02 20.32 4.23
C LEU A 305 6.02 21.68 4.93
N THR A 306 5.20 21.83 5.96
CA THR A 306 5.08 23.08 6.74
C THR A 306 6.38 23.44 7.46
N PHE A 307 7.07 22.44 8.01
CA PHE A 307 8.36 22.63 8.67
C PHE A 307 9.45 23.05 7.68
N ASN A 308 9.51 22.41 6.52
CA ASN A 308 10.48 22.73 5.47
C ASN A 308 10.24 24.15 4.92
N LEU A 309 8.99 24.53 4.65
CA LEU A 309 8.67 25.87 4.19
C LEU A 309 8.98 26.94 5.24
N SER A 310 8.67 26.66 6.51
CA SER A 310 9.05 27.54 7.64
C SER A 310 10.57 27.72 7.73
N THR A 311 11.34 26.66 7.48
CA THR A 311 12.81 26.74 7.41
C THR A 311 13.27 27.62 6.25
N ILE A 312 12.66 27.50 5.07
CA ILE A 312 12.99 28.37 3.93
C ILE A 312 12.66 29.83 4.23
N TYR A 313 11.54 30.12 4.89
CA TYR A 313 11.20 31.47 5.32
C TYR A 313 12.23 32.06 6.27
N GLU A 314 12.73 31.28 7.24
CA GLU A 314 13.81 31.70 8.14
C GLU A 314 15.12 32.01 7.40
N LEU A 315 15.43 31.23 6.36
CA LEU A 315 16.68 31.39 5.59
C LEU A 315 16.64 32.55 4.58
N CYS A 316 15.46 32.93 4.10
CA CYS A 316 15.32 33.83 2.93
C CYS A 316 14.60 35.14 3.21
N SER A 317 14.07 35.37 4.42
CA SER A 317 13.22 36.53 4.68
C SER A 317 13.38 37.07 6.09
N ASP A 318 13.57 38.38 6.19
CA ASP A 318 13.57 39.12 7.45
C ASP A 318 12.17 39.15 8.12
N ASN A 319 11.12 38.90 7.34
CA ASN A 319 9.73 38.84 7.80
C ASN A 319 9.24 37.40 8.05
N SER A 320 10.16 36.48 8.33
CA SER A 320 9.87 35.05 8.51
C SER A 320 8.75 34.78 9.53
N LYS A 321 8.68 35.52 10.63
CA LYS A 321 7.61 35.38 11.65
C LYS A 321 6.21 35.59 11.06
N VAL A 322 6.05 36.63 10.22
CA VAL A 322 4.77 36.95 9.57
C VAL A 322 4.41 35.88 8.54
N LEU A 323 5.39 35.42 7.75
CA LEU A 323 5.18 34.37 6.77
C LEU A 323 4.78 33.04 7.41
N LYS A 324 5.38 32.67 8.55
CA LYS A 324 5.03 31.47 9.32
C LYS A 324 3.62 31.55 9.92
N ALA A 325 3.21 32.73 10.42
CA ALA A 325 1.85 32.96 10.88
C ALA A 325 0.82 32.83 9.73
N SER A 326 1.08 33.49 8.60
CA SER A 326 0.23 33.38 7.40
C SER A 326 0.15 31.96 6.85
N LEU A 327 1.25 31.20 6.90
CA LEU A 327 1.26 29.78 6.53
C LEU A 327 0.35 28.96 7.46
N ALA A 328 0.38 29.21 8.77
CA ALA A 328 -0.50 28.52 9.71
C ALA A 328 -1.99 28.84 9.45
N GLU A 329 -2.32 30.09 9.14
CA GLU A 329 -3.67 30.50 8.73
C GLU A 329 -4.12 29.79 7.44
N ARG A 330 -3.27 29.74 6.42
CA ARG A 330 -3.54 29.03 5.15
C ARG A 330 -3.81 27.54 5.37
N VAL A 331 -3.02 26.88 6.22
CA VAL A 331 -3.19 25.46 6.54
C VAL A 331 -4.45 25.22 7.38
N ALA A 332 -4.76 26.10 8.33
CA ALA A 332 -5.99 26.02 9.12
C ALA A 332 -7.24 26.16 8.23
N ALA A 333 -7.19 27.03 7.21
CA ALA A 333 -8.27 27.19 6.25
C ALA A 333 -8.54 25.92 5.40
N GLN A 334 -7.57 24.99 5.34
CA GLN A 334 -7.75 23.67 4.71
C GLN A 334 -8.42 22.65 5.64
N GLY A 335 -8.81 23.04 6.85
CA GLY A 335 -9.44 22.15 7.84
C GLY A 335 -8.48 21.17 8.50
N LYS A 336 -7.16 21.42 8.46
CA LYS A 336 -6.16 20.56 9.09
C LYS A 336 -5.71 21.10 10.44
N GLU A 337 -5.68 20.22 11.44
CA GLU A 337 -5.13 20.53 12.75
C GLU A 337 -3.63 20.20 12.78
N MET A 338 -2.82 21.16 13.22
CA MET A 338 -1.37 21.03 13.35
C MET A 338 -0.86 21.78 14.58
N THR A 339 0.27 21.37 15.12
CA THR A 339 0.90 22.01 16.29
C THR A 339 1.90 23.09 15.87
N GLY A 340 2.23 24.02 16.79
CA GLY A 340 3.24 25.06 16.55
C GLY A 340 4.62 24.52 16.15
N ALA A 341 4.96 23.29 16.56
CA ALA A 341 6.19 22.61 16.16
C ALA A 341 6.30 22.42 14.63
N SER A 342 5.18 22.23 13.93
CA SER A 342 5.13 22.12 12.47
C SER A 342 5.55 23.42 11.76
N PHE A 343 5.43 24.55 12.44
CA PHE A 343 5.70 25.87 11.88
C PHE A 343 6.94 26.53 12.50
N LYS A 344 7.72 25.80 13.32
CA LYS A 344 8.86 26.37 14.07
C LYS A 344 8.47 27.66 14.81
N MET A 345 7.31 27.67 15.48
CA MET A 345 6.82 28.79 16.27
C MET A 345 7.32 28.76 17.71
#